data_AF-A0A956FT98-F1
#
_entry.id   AF-A0A956FT98-F1
#
_cell.length_a   1.000
_cell.length_b   1.000
_cell.length_c   1.000
_cell.angle_alpha   90.00
_cell.angle_beta   90.00
_cell.angle_gamma   90.00
#
_symmetry.space_group_name_H-M   'P 1'
#
loop_
_entity.id
_entity.type
_entity.pdbx_description
1 polymer ?
#
loop_
_entity_poly.entity_id
_entity_poly.type
_entity_poly.pdbx_seq_one_letter_code
_entity_poly.pdbx_strand_id
1 'polypeptide(L)'
;MELSLVEIWESMGLMARMVAIALVVMGLASLAVSIERLLVLGRIRRESNLFANKARSLLDAGEEDALKDLAKGLPRNPLARLTLVGLTTYDNNRGNSGLSPAEATRRELARKLEEYSAEARRGMAILASVGSTAPFIGLFGTVIGIITAFQGIAASGGGGIG
;
A
#
# COMPACT_ATOMS: atom_id res chain seq x y z
N MET A 1 20.73 36.24 15.83
CA MET A 1 20.06 34.94 16.06
C MET A 1 19.98 34.25 14.72
N GLU A 2 20.98 33.42 14.40
CA GLU A 2 20.90 32.60 13.19
C GLU A 2 20.08 31.37 13.54
N LEU A 3 18.84 31.29 13.06
CA LEU A 3 17.97 30.13 13.31
C LEU A 3 18.49 28.90 12.55
N SER A 4 19.54 28.27 13.08
CA SER A 4 20.06 26.99 12.60
C SER A 4 19.16 25.86 13.07
N LEU A 5 18.96 24.84 12.22
CA LEU A 5 18.25 23.61 12.61
C LEU A 5 18.88 22.92 13.83
N VAL A 6 20.20 23.09 14.00
CA VAL A 6 20.94 22.55 15.13
C VAL A 6 20.57 23.29 16.43
N GLU A 7 20.49 24.62 16.40
CA GLU A 7 20.06 25.42 17.56
C GLU A 7 18.59 25.13 17.94
N ILE A 8 17.72 24.94 16.94
CA ILE A 8 16.32 24.55 17.16
C ILE A 8 16.25 23.17 17.82
N TRP A 9 17.07 22.21 17.37
CA TRP A 9 17.13 20.88 17.97
C TRP A 9 17.67 20.91 19.41
N GLU A 10 18.72 21.70 19.65
CA GLU A 10 19.32 21.85 20.98
C GLU A 10 18.38 22.51 21.98
N SER A 11 17.56 23.46 21.55
CA SER A 11 16.54 24.12 22.38
C SER A 11 15.27 23.27 22.63
N MET A 12 15.05 22.19 21.86
CA MET A 12 13.91 21.29 22.09
C MET A 12 14.09 20.46 23.37
N GLY A 13 13.02 20.39 24.17
CA GLY A 13 12.92 19.45 25.29
C GLY A 13 12.92 17.99 24.84
N LEU A 14 13.29 17.07 25.74
CA LEU A 14 13.42 15.64 25.47
C LEU A 14 12.17 15.05 24.80
N MET A 15 10.98 15.40 25.28
CA MET A 15 9.71 14.89 24.73
C MET A 15 9.47 15.36 23.29
N ALA A 16 9.78 16.62 22.96
CA ALA A 16 9.65 17.16 21.61
C ALA A 16 10.61 16.46 20.63
N ARG A 17 11.85 16.17 21.06
CA ARG A 17 12.82 15.40 20.26
C ARG A 17 12.33 13.97 19.98
N MET A 18 11.75 13.29 20.97
CA MET A 18 11.19 11.95 20.77
C MET A 18 10.03 11.97 19.75
N VAL A 19 9.13 12.94 19.84
CA VAL A 19 8.03 13.12 18.88
C VAL A 19 8.58 13.37 17.47
N ALA A 20 9.57 14.26 17.33
CA ALA A 20 10.20 14.55 16.04
C ALA A 20 10.83 13.29 15.41
N ILE A 21 11.57 12.49 16.19
CA ILE A 21 12.16 11.23 15.72
C ILE A 21 11.06 10.24 15.30
N ALA A 22 10.01 10.09 16.09
CA ALA A 22 8.90 9.20 15.77
C ALA A 22 8.23 9.58 14.44
N LEU A 23 8.00 10.88 14.21
CA LEU A 23 7.43 11.38 12.95
C LEU A 23 8.36 11.15 11.76
N VAL A 24 9.66 11.32 11.93
CA VAL A 24 10.64 11.01 10.87
C VAL A 24 10.62 9.52 10.53
N VAL A 25 10.62 8.63 11.53
CA VAL A 25 10.56 7.18 11.31
C VAL A 25 9.25 6.78 10.61
N MET A 26 8.11 7.32 11.07
CA MET A 26 6.81 7.11 10.41
C MET A 26 6.80 7.62 8.96
N GLY A 27 7.38 8.78 8.72
CA GLY A 27 7.51 9.37 7.39
C GLY A 27 8.35 8.50 6.45
N LEU A 28 9.50 8.02 6.91
CA LEU A 28 10.37 7.11 6.14
C LEU A 28 9.68 5.79 5.84
N ALA A 29 9.00 5.19 6.82
CA ALA A 29 8.23 3.96 6.63
C ALA A 29 7.10 4.16 5.60
N SER A 30 6.37 5.27 5.70
CA SER A 30 5.30 5.63 4.76
C SER A 30 5.84 5.85 3.34
N LEU A 31 6.96 6.56 3.21
CA LEU A 31 7.60 6.81 1.92
C LEU A 31 8.10 5.52 1.26
N ALA A 32 8.76 4.66 2.03
CA ALA A 32 9.26 3.37 1.54
C ALA A 32 8.13 2.49 0.99
N VAL A 33 7.04 2.35 1.75
CA VAL A 33 5.85 1.58 1.31
C VAL A 33 5.19 2.23 0.09
N SER A 34 5.09 3.56 0.07
CA SER A 34 4.48 4.30 -1.05
C SER A 34 5.24 4.07 -2.36
N ILE A 35 6.57 4.17 -2.33
CA ILE A 35 7.42 3.97 -3.52
C ILE A 35 7.35 2.51 -3.97
N GLU A 36 7.51 1.53 -3.06
CA GLU A 36 7.39 0.10 -3.40
C GLU A 36 6.06 -0.18 -4.10
N ARG A 37 4.94 0.29 -3.53
CA ARG A 37 3.60 0.03 -4.05
C ARG A 37 3.37 0.68 -5.41
N LEU A 38 3.79 1.93 -5.60
CA LEU A 38 3.64 2.63 -6.88
C LEU A 38 4.38 1.90 -8.01
N LEU A 39 5.61 1.45 -7.75
CA LEU A 39 6.41 0.73 -8.74
C LEU A 39 5.84 -0.66 -9.04
N VAL A 40 5.47 -1.44 -8.02
CA VAL A 40 4.94 -2.80 -8.20
C VAL A 40 3.59 -2.78 -8.90
N LEU A 41 2.65 -1.95 -8.44
CA LEU A 41 1.32 -1.85 -9.05
C LEU A 41 1.39 -1.25 -10.46
N GLY A 42 2.27 -0.27 -10.68
CA GLY A 42 2.52 0.29 -12.01
C GLY A 42 3.04 -0.75 -13.00
N ARG A 43 4.02 -1.56 -12.58
CA ARG A 43 4.56 -2.67 -13.38
C ARG A 43 3.49 -3.71 -13.70
N ILE A 44 2.77 -4.18 -12.68
CA ILE A 44 1.67 -5.15 -12.85
C ILE A 44 0.63 -4.61 -13.83
N ARG A 45 0.21 -3.36 -13.70
CA ARG A 45 -0.79 -2.75 -14.59
C ARG A 45 -0.33 -2.74 -16.05
N ARG A 46 0.94 -2.39 -16.30
CA ARG A 46 1.50 -2.38 -17.66
C ARG A 46 1.59 -3.78 -18.26
N GLU A 47 2.13 -4.75 -17.52
CA GLU A 47 2.22 -6.15 -17.98
C GLU A 47 0.82 -6.75 -18.21
N SER A 48 -0.14 -6.46 -17.32
CA SER A 48 -1.52 -6.91 -17.42
C SER A 48 -2.24 -6.36 -18.64
N ASN A 49 -2.04 -5.09 -19.00
CA ASN A 49 -2.62 -4.51 -20.22
C ASN A 49 -2.06 -5.18 -21.48
N LEU A 50 -0.76 -5.47 -21.51
CA LEU A 50 -0.13 -6.17 -22.64
C LEU A 50 -0.64 -7.60 -22.76
N PHE A 51 -0.77 -8.31 -21.63
CA PHE A 51 -1.37 -9.63 -21.59
C PHE A 51 -2.82 -9.61 -22.07
N ALA A 52 -3.65 -8.69 -21.56
CA ALA A 52 -5.06 -8.59 -21.92
C ALA A 52 -5.28 -8.37 -23.43
N ASN A 53 -4.45 -7.53 -24.06
CA ASN A 53 -4.53 -7.32 -25.50
C ASN A 53 -4.27 -8.60 -26.31
N LYS A 54 -3.25 -9.38 -25.92
CA LYS A 54 -2.92 -10.67 -26.57
C LYS A 54 -3.93 -11.76 -26.23
N ALA A 55 -4.39 -11.79 -24.98
CA ALA A 55 -5.38 -12.74 -24.51
C ALA A 55 -6.70 -12.56 -25.25
N ARG A 56 -7.11 -11.30 -25.51
CA ARG A 56 -8.32 -11.00 -26.27
C ARG A 56 -8.28 -11.54 -27.68
N SER A 57 -7.18 -11.36 -28.41
CA SER A 57 -7.05 -11.91 -29.77
C SER A 57 -7.11 -13.44 -29.81
N LEU A 58 -6.54 -14.11 -28.78
CA LEU A 58 -6.58 -15.58 -28.69
C LEU A 58 -7.99 -16.10 -28.30
N LEU A 59 -8.70 -15.38 -27.43
CA LEU A 59 -10.08 -15.68 -27.08
C LEU A 59 -11.02 -15.54 -28.27
N ASP A 60 -10.89 -14.46 -29.05
CA ASP A 60 -11.71 -14.22 -30.24
C ASP A 60 -11.45 -15.27 -31.33
N ALA A 61 -10.22 -15.81 -31.40
CA ALA A 61 -9.84 -16.90 -32.30
C ALA A 61 -10.23 -18.30 -31.78
N GLY A 62 -10.68 -18.44 -30.53
CA GLY A 62 -11.00 -19.73 -29.92
C GLY A 62 -9.78 -20.61 -29.60
N GLU A 63 -8.57 -20.04 -29.59
CA GLU A 63 -7.32 -20.77 -29.34
C GLU A 63 -7.04 -20.91 -27.83
N GLU A 64 -7.83 -21.75 -27.16
CA GLU A 64 -7.74 -21.95 -25.71
C GLU A 64 -6.36 -22.44 -25.24
N ASP A 65 -5.73 -23.34 -25.98
CA ASP A 65 -4.41 -23.89 -25.63
C ASP A 65 -3.30 -22.84 -25.71
N ALA A 66 -3.31 -22.03 -26.78
CA ALA A 66 -2.38 -20.91 -26.93
C ALA A 66 -2.56 -19.87 -25.80
N LEU A 67 -3.80 -19.66 -25.35
CA LEU A 67 -4.10 -18.78 -24.22
C LEU A 67 -3.58 -19.37 -22.88
N LYS A 68 -3.75 -20.67 -22.65
CA LYS A 68 -3.17 -21.37 -21.48
C LYS A 68 -1.65 -21.22 -21.47
N ASP A 69 -0.99 -21.38 -22.61
CA ASP A 69 0.47 -21.29 -22.69
C ASP A 69 0.98 -19.85 -22.53
N LEU A 70 0.28 -18.86 -23.10
CA LEU A 70 0.55 -17.45 -22.85
C LEU A 70 0.43 -17.11 -21.35
N ALA A 71 -0.60 -17.64 -20.69
CA ALA A 71 -0.81 -17.44 -19.26
C ALA A 71 0.28 -18.09 -18.39
N LYS A 72 0.72 -19.31 -18.74
CA LYS A 72 1.85 -19.99 -18.06
C LYS A 72 3.16 -19.21 -18.20
N GLY A 73 3.36 -18.49 -19.30
CA GLY A 73 4.55 -17.66 -19.53
C GLY A 73 4.67 -16.45 -18.60
N LEU A 74 3.59 -16.06 -17.89
CA LEU A 74 3.55 -14.90 -17.01
C LEU A 74 3.03 -15.26 -15.60
N PRO A 75 3.71 -16.14 -14.84
CA PRO A 75 3.21 -16.66 -13.57
C PRO A 75 3.10 -15.59 -12.47
N ARG A 76 3.80 -14.46 -12.61
CA ARG A 76 3.72 -13.33 -11.68
C ARG A 76 2.61 -12.34 -12.01
N ASN A 77 2.00 -12.43 -13.19
CA ASN A 77 0.95 -11.51 -13.59
C ASN A 77 -0.41 -11.98 -13.03
N PRO A 78 -1.12 -11.16 -12.22
CA PRO A 78 -2.40 -11.56 -11.63
C PRO A 78 -3.48 -11.89 -12.66
N LEU A 79 -3.55 -11.17 -13.79
CA LEU A 79 -4.51 -11.48 -14.85
C LEU A 79 -4.19 -12.81 -15.51
N ALA A 80 -2.92 -13.08 -15.84
CA ALA A 80 -2.51 -14.36 -16.41
C ALA A 80 -2.85 -15.53 -15.48
N ARG A 81 -2.60 -15.38 -14.17
CA ARG A 81 -2.99 -16.39 -13.18
C ARG A 81 -4.50 -16.59 -13.11
N LEU A 82 -5.29 -15.51 -13.14
CA LEU A 82 -6.77 -15.60 -13.16
C LEU A 82 -7.26 -16.31 -14.42
N THR A 83 -6.71 -15.98 -15.58
CA THR A 83 -7.05 -16.64 -16.85
C THR A 83 -6.74 -18.13 -16.80
N LEU A 84 -5.55 -18.51 -16.31
CA LEU A 84 -5.18 -19.92 -16.19
C LEU A 84 -6.13 -20.68 -15.26
N VAL A 85 -6.41 -20.13 -14.06
CA VAL A 85 -7.36 -20.73 -13.11
C VAL A 85 -8.76 -20.87 -13.72
N GLY A 86 -9.22 -19.84 -14.43
CA GLY A 86 -10.52 -19.85 -15.10
C GLY A 86 -10.62 -20.97 -16.13
N LEU A 87 -9.65 -21.07 -17.03
CA LEU A 87 -9.61 -22.09 -18.08
C LEU A 87 -9.49 -23.50 -17.50
N THR A 88 -8.60 -23.72 -16.53
CA THR A 88 -8.43 -25.05 -15.91
C THR A 88 -9.65 -25.47 -15.12
N THR A 89 -10.32 -24.54 -14.44
CA THR A 89 -11.52 -24.86 -13.64
C THR A 89 -12.71 -25.16 -14.55
N TYR A 90 -12.86 -24.43 -15.65
CA TYR A 90 -13.91 -24.67 -16.62
C TYR A 90 -13.74 -26.05 -17.27
N ASP A 91 -12.53 -26.39 -17.70
CA ASP A 91 -12.19 -27.66 -18.33
C ASP A 91 -12.42 -28.85 -17.38
N ASN A 92 -11.93 -28.75 -16.13
CA ASN A 92 -12.09 -29.80 -15.12
C ASN A 92 -13.55 -30.07 -14.71
N ASN A 93 -14.43 -29.06 -14.84
CA ASN A 93 -15.84 -29.22 -14.52
C ASN A 93 -16.69 -29.52 -15.76
N ARG A 94 -16.09 -29.52 -16.95
CA ARG A 94 -16.77 -29.81 -18.21
C ARG A 94 -17.22 -31.28 -18.20
N GLY A 95 -18.52 -31.50 -18.04
CA GLY A 95 -19.11 -32.85 -17.96
C GLY A 95 -19.41 -33.34 -16.54
N ASN A 96 -19.19 -32.51 -15.50
CA ASN A 96 -19.60 -32.84 -14.14
C ASN A 96 -21.09 -32.49 -13.95
N SER A 97 -21.89 -33.44 -13.44
CA SER A 97 -23.37 -33.34 -13.40
C SER A 97 -23.93 -32.54 -12.21
N GLY A 98 -23.08 -32.16 -11.26
CA GLY A 98 -23.53 -31.50 -10.02
C GLY A 98 -23.69 -29.98 -10.09
N LEU A 99 -22.82 -29.27 -10.81
CA LEU A 99 -22.78 -27.81 -10.84
C LEU A 99 -22.36 -27.35 -12.24
N SER A 100 -23.04 -26.35 -12.80
CA SER A 100 -22.65 -25.77 -14.10
C SER A 100 -21.15 -25.39 -14.10
N PRO A 101 -20.36 -25.83 -15.11
CA PRO A 101 -18.93 -25.54 -15.19
C PRO A 101 -18.63 -24.04 -15.09
N ALA A 102 -19.53 -23.20 -15.63
CA ALA A 102 -19.42 -21.75 -15.57
C ALA A 102 -19.54 -21.20 -14.15
N GLU A 103 -20.41 -21.79 -13.32
CA GLU A 103 -20.64 -21.32 -11.97
C GLU A 103 -19.57 -21.81 -10.99
N ALA A 104 -19.04 -23.03 -11.18
CA ALA A 104 -17.83 -23.50 -10.50
C ALA A 104 -16.64 -22.57 -10.79
N THR A 105 -16.46 -22.23 -12.07
CA THR A 105 -15.40 -21.30 -12.52
C THR A 105 -15.58 -19.91 -11.93
N ARG A 106 -16.80 -19.36 -11.95
CA ARG A 106 -17.10 -18.04 -11.36
C ARG A 106 -16.76 -17.99 -9.87
N ARG A 107 -17.12 -19.04 -9.12
CA ARG A 107 -16.82 -19.14 -7.69
C ARG A 107 -15.32 -19.18 -7.42
N GLU A 108 -14.59 -19.96 -8.21
CA GLU A 108 -13.13 -20.07 -8.07
C GLU A 108 -12.41 -18.76 -8.43
N LEU A 109 -12.84 -18.10 -9.52
CA LEU A 109 -12.32 -16.79 -9.92
C LEU A 109 -12.59 -15.73 -8.86
N ALA A 110 -13.78 -15.71 -8.24
CA ALA A 110 -14.09 -14.78 -7.15
C ALA A 110 -13.14 -14.98 -5.96
N ARG A 111 -12.89 -16.24 -5.58
CA ARG A 111 -11.93 -16.58 -4.51
C ARG A 111 -10.52 -16.09 -4.83
N LYS A 112 -10.03 -16.36 -6.04
CA LYS A 112 -8.69 -15.93 -6.46
C LYS A 112 -8.56 -14.42 -6.61
N LEU A 113 -9.62 -13.75 -7.05
CA LEU A 113 -9.67 -12.29 -7.12
C LEU A 113 -9.54 -11.67 -5.72
N GLU A 114 -10.23 -12.24 -4.72
CA GLU A 114 -10.12 -11.80 -3.34
C GLU A 114 -8.68 -11.97 -2.81
N GLU A 115 -8.07 -13.14 -3.03
CA GLU A 115 -6.68 -13.44 -2.66
C GLU A 115 -5.69 -12.42 -3.26
N TYR A 116 -5.80 -12.16 -4.57
CA TYR A 116 -4.94 -11.18 -5.24
C TYR A 116 -5.22 -9.74 -4.83
N SER A 117 -6.48 -9.41 -4.52
CA SER A 117 -6.83 -8.10 -3.98
C SER A 117 -6.20 -7.87 -2.61
N ALA A 118 -6.16 -8.89 -1.75
CA ALA A 118 -5.53 -8.83 -0.44
C ALA A 118 -4.00 -8.64 -0.58
N GLU A 119 -3.37 -9.37 -1.51
CA GLU A 119 -1.94 -9.23 -1.80
C GLU A 119 -1.59 -7.82 -2.32
N ALA A 120 -2.43 -7.27 -3.20
CA ALA A 120 -2.27 -5.90 -3.72
C ALA A 120 -2.37 -4.84 -2.60
N ARG A 121 -3.24 -5.07 -1.61
CA ARG A 121 -3.43 -4.19 -0.44
C ARG A 121 -2.33 -4.27 0.62
N ARG A 122 -1.35 -5.17 0.47
CA ARG A 122 -0.22 -5.31 1.41
C ARG A 122 0.45 -3.95 1.63
N GLY A 123 0.69 -3.58 2.90
CA GLY A 123 1.32 -2.31 3.28
C GLY A 123 0.38 -1.11 3.33
N MET A 124 -0.83 -1.16 2.75
CA MET A 124 -1.76 -0.02 2.82
C MET A 124 -2.23 0.28 4.24
N ALA A 125 -2.26 -0.71 5.13
CA ALA A 125 -2.56 -0.51 6.55
C ALA A 125 -1.54 0.42 7.24
N ILE A 126 -0.26 0.33 6.88
CA ILE A 126 0.79 1.22 7.41
C ILE A 126 0.54 2.65 6.95
N LEU A 127 0.29 2.86 5.65
CA LEU A 127 -0.01 4.18 5.10
C LEU A 127 -1.26 4.79 5.74
N ALA A 128 -2.32 3.99 5.90
CA ALA A 128 -3.56 4.42 6.54
C ALA A 128 -3.36 4.79 8.01
N SER A 129 -2.59 4.00 8.75
CA SER A 129 -2.29 4.25 10.16
C SER A 129 -1.39 5.48 10.34
N VAL A 130 -0.32 5.61 9.56
CA VAL A 130 0.56 6.79 9.62
C VAL A 130 -0.21 8.05 9.22
N GLY A 131 -1.00 7.99 8.13
CA GLY A 131 -1.80 9.11 7.66
C GLY A 131 -2.84 9.60 8.67
N SER A 132 -3.41 8.70 9.49
CA SER A 132 -4.39 9.07 10.51
C SER A 132 -3.76 9.47 11.85
N THR A 133 -2.63 8.89 12.25
CA THR A 133 -2.04 9.10 13.58
C THR A 133 -0.97 10.19 13.62
N ALA A 134 -0.20 10.39 12.54
CA ALA A 134 0.88 11.37 12.51
C ALA A 134 0.44 12.82 12.83
N PRO A 135 -0.73 13.32 12.38
CA PRO A 135 -1.18 14.67 12.73
C PRO A 135 -1.39 14.85 14.24
N PHE A 136 -1.92 13.84 14.92
CA PHE A 136 -2.14 13.88 16.37
C PHE A 136 -0.83 13.79 17.15
N ILE A 137 0.12 12.98 16.68
CA ILE A 137 1.47 12.88 17.25
C ILE A 137 2.20 14.23 17.13
N GLY A 138 2.11 14.89 15.97
CA GLY A 138 2.65 16.22 15.76
C GLY A 138 2.00 17.28 16.65
N LEU A 139 0.65 17.28 16.72
CA LEU A 139 -0.09 18.17 17.61
C LEU A 139 0.34 17.99 19.07
N PHE A 140 0.47 16.74 19.53
CA PHE A 140 0.97 16.44 20.87
C PHE A 140 2.35 17.05 21.12
N GLY A 141 3.29 16.91 20.18
CA GLY A 141 4.61 17.54 20.27
C GLY A 141 4.55 19.05 20.40
N THR A 142 3.68 19.72 19.63
CA THR A 142 3.51 21.17 19.71
C THR A 142 2.92 21.61 21.05
N VAL A 143 1.92 20.90 21.58
CA VAL A 143 1.31 21.21 22.89
C VAL A 143 2.33 21.09 24.01
N ILE A 144 3.10 20.00 24.04
CA ILE A 144 4.16 19.83 25.04
C ILE A 144 5.23 20.93 24.91
N GLY A 145 5.67 21.24 23.69
CA GLY A 145 6.65 22.30 23.46
C GLY A 145 6.19 23.66 23.98
N ILE A 146 4.92 24.03 23.73
CA ILE A 146 4.32 25.26 24.25
C ILE A 146 4.26 25.26 25.78
N ILE A 147 3.83 24.15 26.40
CA ILE A 147 3.79 24.02 27.87
C ILE A 147 5.19 24.22 28.47
N THR A 148 6.21 23.57 27.91
CA THR A 148 7.60 23.70 28.37
C THR A 148 8.12 25.13 28.21
N ALA A 149 7.78 25.82 27.11
CA ALA A 149 8.16 27.21 26.90
C ALA A 149 7.53 28.14 27.95
N PHE A 150 6.24 28.00 28.24
CA PHE A 150 5.57 28.80 29.27
C PHE A 150 6.09 28.52 30.68
N GLN A 151 6.41 27.26 31.00
CA GLN A 151 7.08 26.91 32.26
C GLN A 151 8.45 27.58 32.39
N GLY A 152 9.23 27.63 31.31
CA GLY A 152 10.51 28.34 31.27
C GLY A 152 10.37 29.83 31.53
N ILE A 153 9.40 30.49 30.88
CA ILE A 153 9.11 31.92 31.07
C ILE A 153 8.66 32.22 32.51
N ALA A 154 7.80 31.36 33.08
CA ALA A 154 7.34 31.50 34.46
C ALA A 154 8.49 31.34 35.47
N ALA A 155 9.40 30.41 35.22
CA ALA A 155 10.57 30.18 36.08
C ALA A 155 11.63 31.29 35.97
N SER A 156 11.80 31.91 34.80
CA SER A 156 12.76 33.01 34.59
C SER A 156 12.25 34.37 35.11
N GLY A 157 11.06 34.43 35.71
CA GLY A 157 10.48 35.66 36.28
C GLY A 157 10.15 36.76 35.27
N GLY A 158 10.28 36.47 33.97
CA GLY A 158 10.25 37.45 32.89
C GLY A 158 8.99 37.35 32.06
N GLY A 159 7.86 37.80 32.60
CA GLY A 159 6.86 38.41 31.72
C GLY A 159 7.46 39.72 31.25
N GLY A 160 7.81 39.85 29.97
CA GLY A 160 8.55 40.99 29.37
C GLY A 160 7.84 42.36 29.44
N ILE A 161 7.48 42.77 30.64
CA ILE A 161 6.98 44.08 31.04
C ILE A 161 7.79 44.48 32.28
N GLY A 162 9.00 44.94 32.00
CA GLY A 162 9.96 45.53 32.92
C GLY A 162 11.02 46.24 32.10
#